data_AF-D5UBI2-F1
#
_entry.id   AF-D5UBI2-F1
#
_cell.length_a   1.000
_cell.length_b   1.000
_cell.length_c   1.000
_cell.angle_alpha   90.00
_cell.angle_beta   90.00
_cell.angle_gamma   90.00
#
_symmetry.space_group_name_H-M   'P 1'
#
loop_
_entity.id
_entity.type
_entity.pdbx_description
1 polymer ?
#
loop_
_entity_poly.entity_id
_entity_poly.type
_entity_poly.pdbx_seq_one_letter_code
_entity_poly.pdbx_strand_id
1 'polypeptide(L)'
;MAARGTTRGPSRTRRALLTVALALGVAVSGGTAAYAVVVSAGGGTWHYGGPSLTPSYNWSNYLHPTKDHASSVTGDRGLVRSECRAPEVWSKASAWDSNPFRQDQAYWHYC
;
A
#
# COMPACT_ATOMS: atom_id res chain seq x y z
N MET A 1 42.21 47.81 13.67
CA MET A 1 40.74 47.97 13.64
C MET A 1 40.14 46.67 13.10
N ALA A 2 39.54 45.83 13.95
CA ALA A 2 38.89 44.58 13.52
C ALA A 2 37.63 44.37 14.36
N ALA A 3 36.47 44.56 13.74
CA ALA A 3 35.18 44.29 14.36
C ALA A 3 34.93 42.79 14.38
N ARG A 4 34.86 42.19 15.57
CA ARG A 4 34.41 40.79 15.74
C ARG A 4 32.90 40.75 15.57
N GLY A 5 32.44 40.14 14.48
CA GLY A 5 31.03 39.83 14.27
C GLY A 5 30.58 38.74 15.23
N THR A 6 29.71 39.10 16.18
CA THR A 6 29.07 38.14 17.08
C THR A 6 27.90 37.49 16.34
N THR A 7 28.08 36.28 15.81
CA THR A 7 26.97 35.48 15.28
C THR A 7 26.11 35.00 16.44
N ARG A 8 25.00 35.70 16.70
CA ARG A 8 24.02 35.32 17.73
C ARG A 8 23.30 34.05 17.27
N GLY A 9 23.46 32.96 18.01
CA GLY A 9 22.77 31.70 17.74
C GLY A 9 21.24 31.87 17.71
N PRO A 10 20.51 30.99 16.99
CA PRO A 10 19.08 31.16 16.77
C PRO A 10 18.32 31.18 18.10
N SER A 11 17.40 32.14 18.23
CA SER A 11 16.54 32.34 19.40
C SER A 11 15.68 31.11 19.68
N ARG A 12 15.22 30.94 20.93
CA ARG A 12 14.35 29.82 21.33
C ARG A 12 13.12 29.70 20.43
N THR A 13 12.57 30.84 19.99
CA THR A 13 11.44 30.91 19.05
C THR A 13 11.80 30.40 17.66
N ARG A 14 12.99 30.75 17.12
CA ARG A 14 13.48 30.20 15.85
C ARG A 14 13.72 28.69 15.93
N ARG A 15 14.25 28.21 17.07
CA ARG A 15 14.43 26.77 17.29
C ARG A 15 13.09 26.04 17.33
N ALA A 16 12.11 26.55 18.07
CA ALA A 16 10.77 25.98 18.15
C ALA A 16 10.08 25.93 16.77
N LEU A 17 10.16 27.01 15.99
CA LEU A 17 9.61 27.05 14.64
C LEU A 17 10.27 26.04 13.69
N LEU A 18 11.60 25.86 13.79
CA LEU A 18 12.32 24.85 13.02
C LEU A 18 11.93 23.42 13.44
N THR A 19 11.70 23.16 14.72
CA THR A 19 11.25 21.85 15.21
C THR A 19 9.83 21.53 14.72
N VAL A 20 8.93 22.50 14.75
CA VAL A 20 7.55 22.35 14.22
C VAL A 20 7.57 22.12 12.72
N ALA A 21 8.37 22.89 11.97
CA ALA A 21 8.50 22.72 10.52
C ALA A 21 9.07 21.34 10.14
N LEU A 22 10.02 20.81 10.91
CA LEU A 22 10.57 19.47 10.67
C LEU A 22 9.55 18.36 10.98
N ALA A 23 8.79 18.49 12.07
CA ALA A 23 7.74 17.52 12.43
C ALA A 23 6.61 17.48 11.39
N LEU A 24 6.22 18.64 10.85
CA LEU A 24 5.25 18.72 9.76
C LEU A 24 5.82 18.20 8.43
N GLY A 25 7.10 18.45 8.14
CA GLY A 25 7.76 17.99 6.92
C GLY A 25 7.83 16.46 6.80
N VAL A 26 8.04 15.75 7.92
CA VAL A 26 8.04 14.27 7.95
C VAL A 26 6.63 13.69 7.77
N ALA A 27 5.58 14.41 8.18
CA ALA A 27 4.20 13.95 8.03
C ALA A 27 3.71 13.98 6.57
N VAL A 28 4.34 14.75 5.68
CA VAL A 28 3.87 14.96 4.30
C VAL A 28 4.65 14.11 3.27
N SER A 29 5.82 13.59 3.61
CA SER A 29 6.64 12.77 2.69
C SER A 29 6.29 11.27 2.68
N GLY A 30 5.36 10.84 3.55
CA GLY A 30 4.91 9.46 3.63
C GLY A 30 3.97 9.09 2.49
N GLY A 31 4.50 8.73 1.33
CA GLY A 31 3.76 7.94 0.35
C GLY A 31 3.20 6.71 1.06
N THR A 32 1.89 6.55 1.03
CA THR A 32 1.17 5.51 1.76
C THR A 32 1.40 4.19 1.03
N ALA A 33 2.50 3.50 1.38
CA ALA A 33 2.82 2.20 0.80
C ALA A 33 1.63 1.25 0.97
N ALA A 34 0.98 0.90 -0.14
CA ALA A 34 0.00 -0.17 -0.13
C ALA A 34 0.73 -1.45 0.31
N TYR A 35 0.18 -2.15 1.29
CA TYR A 35 0.78 -3.38 1.79
C TYR A 35 0.61 -4.46 0.73
N ALA A 36 1.67 -4.74 -0.01
CA ALA A 36 1.72 -5.81 -1.01
C ALA A 36 2.44 -7.03 -0.41
N VAL A 37 1.81 -8.20 -0.52
CA VAL A 37 2.37 -9.48 -0.09
C VAL A 37 2.51 -10.39 -1.29
N VAL A 38 3.69 -10.98 -1.44
CA VAL A 38 3.98 -12.00 -2.46
C VAL A 38 4.39 -13.27 -1.75
N VAL A 39 3.63 -14.34 -1.95
CA VAL A 39 3.85 -15.62 -1.28
C VAL A 39 3.63 -16.78 -2.24
N SER A 40 4.33 -17.89 -2.01
CA SER A 40 3.97 -19.17 -2.60
C SER A 40 2.76 -19.74 -1.87
N ALA A 41 1.69 -20.04 -2.59
CA ALA A 41 0.45 -20.58 -2.02
C ALA A 41 -0.14 -21.61 -2.98
N GLY A 42 -0.58 -22.77 -2.48
CA GLY A 42 -1.21 -23.79 -3.32
C GLY A 42 -0.38 -24.24 -4.52
N GLY A 43 0.96 -24.22 -4.45
CA GLY A 43 1.81 -24.56 -5.60
C GLY A 43 1.92 -23.46 -6.69
N GLY A 44 1.28 -22.32 -6.48
CA GLY A 44 1.39 -21.12 -7.33
C GLY A 44 2.01 -19.93 -6.62
N THR A 45 2.02 -18.79 -7.30
CA THR A 45 2.41 -17.48 -6.77
C THR A 45 1.18 -16.64 -6.53
N TRP A 46 1.02 -16.16 -5.30
CA TRP A 46 -0.07 -15.27 -4.92
C TRP A 46 0.48 -13.89 -4.56
N HIS A 47 0.01 -12.88 -5.27
CA HIS A 47 0.38 -11.48 -5.12
C HIS A 47 -0.88 -10.67 -4.81
N TYR A 48 -1.05 -10.26 -3.55
CA TYR A 48 -2.23 -9.52 -3.10
C TYR A 48 -1.81 -8.29 -2.32
N GLY A 49 -2.71 -7.32 -2.23
CA GLY A 49 -2.47 -6.14 -1.44
C GLY A 49 -3.74 -5.44 -1.03
N GLY A 50 -3.62 -4.75 0.10
CA GLY A 50 -4.72 -4.13 0.83
C GLY A 50 -4.41 -2.68 1.21
N PRO A 51 -5.34 -2.04 1.95
CA PRO A 51 -5.57 -0.61 1.87
C PRO A 51 -4.35 0.23 2.20
N SER A 52 -4.23 1.30 1.42
CA SER A 52 -3.35 2.43 1.67
C SER A 52 -3.99 3.36 2.72
N LEU A 53 -3.26 4.31 3.33
CA LEU A 53 -3.87 5.31 4.25
C LEU A 53 -4.79 6.32 3.52
N THR A 54 -4.97 6.15 2.20
CA THR A 54 -5.89 6.90 1.35
C THR A 54 -6.75 5.93 0.54
N PRO A 55 -7.93 6.36 0.04
CA PRO A 55 -8.74 5.58 -0.88
C PRO A 55 -7.91 4.97 -2.02
N SER A 56 -8.02 3.66 -2.23
CA SER A 56 -7.18 2.93 -3.17
C SER A 56 -7.85 1.66 -3.67
N TYR A 57 -7.25 1.00 -4.65
CA TYR A 57 -7.68 -0.33 -5.07
C TYR A 57 -6.97 -1.40 -4.24
N ASN A 58 -7.76 -2.34 -3.72
CA ASN A 58 -7.27 -3.63 -3.23
C ASN A 58 -7.14 -4.59 -4.40
N TRP A 59 -6.24 -5.56 -4.33
CA TRP A 59 -6.07 -6.54 -5.38
C TRP A 59 -5.73 -7.94 -4.86
N SER A 60 -6.10 -8.94 -5.66
CA SER A 60 -5.66 -10.32 -5.52
C SER A 60 -5.28 -10.84 -6.90
N ASN A 61 -4.02 -11.20 -7.10
CA ASN A 61 -3.52 -11.79 -8.33
C ASN A 61 -2.93 -13.16 -8.02
N TYR A 62 -3.30 -14.19 -8.76
CA TYR A 62 -2.80 -15.55 -8.55
C TYR A 62 -2.33 -16.15 -9.87
N LEU A 63 -1.22 -16.89 -9.81
CA LEU A 63 -0.63 -17.62 -10.92
C LEU A 63 -0.36 -19.05 -10.48
N HIS A 64 -0.92 -20.03 -11.19
CA HIS A 64 -0.59 -21.44 -10.97
C HIS A 64 -0.01 -22.08 -12.24
N PRO A 65 1.08 -22.87 -12.15
CA PRO A 65 1.76 -23.40 -13.33
C PRO A 65 1.01 -24.54 -14.03
N THR A 66 0.13 -25.27 -13.34
CA THR A 66 -0.46 -26.52 -13.88
C THR A 66 -1.96 -26.69 -13.68
N LYS A 67 -2.66 -25.72 -13.09
CA LYS A 67 -4.09 -25.85 -12.75
C LYS A 67 -4.83 -24.61 -13.15
N ASP A 68 -6.09 -24.81 -13.51
CA ASP A 68 -7.03 -23.72 -13.68
C ASP A 68 -7.29 -23.06 -12.32
N HIS A 69 -7.35 -21.74 -12.31
CA HIS A 69 -7.40 -20.98 -11.07
C HIS A 69 -8.06 -19.62 -11.23
N ALA A 70 -8.48 -19.06 -10.11
CA ALA A 70 -9.08 -17.74 -10.03
C ALA A 70 -8.70 -17.03 -8.73
N SER A 71 -9.00 -15.73 -8.69
CA SER A 71 -8.69 -14.83 -7.58
C SER A 71 -9.89 -13.94 -7.27
N SER A 72 -9.98 -13.47 -6.03
CA SER A 72 -11.02 -12.52 -5.64
C SER A 72 -10.55 -11.61 -4.51
N VAL A 73 -11.16 -10.43 -4.40
CA VAL A 73 -10.81 -9.42 -3.40
C VAL A 73 -12.05 -8.62 -2.99
N THR A 74 -12.15 -8.21 -1.72
CA THR A 74 -13.23 -7.35 -1.25
C THR A 74 -12.90 -5.87 -1.39
N GLY A 75 -13.93 -5.07 -1.62
CA GLY A 75 -13.89 -3.62 -1.57
C GLY A 75 -15.27 -3.05 -1.21
N ASP A 76 -15.54 -1.79 -1.57
CA ASP A 76 -16.76 -1.08 -1.17
C ASP A 76 -18.05 -1.74 -1.63
N ARG A 77 -17.98 -2.46 -2.74
CA ARG A 77 -19.11 -3.17 -3.34
C ARG A 77 -19.13 -4.67 -3.00
N GLY A 78 -18.39 -5.07 -1.97
CA GLY A 78 -18.24 -6.47 -1.58
C GLY A 78 -17.20 -7.20 -2.42
N LEU A 79 -17.43 -8.50 -2.65
CA LEU A 79 -16.45 -9.40 -3.24
C LEU A 79 -16.43 -9.33 -4.77
N VAL A 80 -15.30 -8.92 -5.34
CA VAL A 80 -15.02 -8.95 -6.79
C VAL A 80 -14.23 -10.19 -7.12
N ARG A 81 -14.65 -10.93 -8.16
CA ARG A 81 -14.02 -12.17 -8.62
C ARG A 81 -13.45 -12.01 -10.02
N SER A 82 -12.32 -12.66 -10.29
CA SER A 82 -11.86 -12.91 -11.64
C SER A 82 -12.61 -14.09 -12.26
N GLU A 83 -12.54 -14.20 -13.58
CA GLU A 83 -12.82 -15.47 -14.27
C GLU A 83 -11.79 -16.54 -13.89
N CYS A 84 -12.12 -17.81 -14.15
CA CYS A 84 -11.14 -18.88 -14.20
C CYS A 84 -10.13 -18.62 -15.32
N ARG A 85 -8.85 -18.81 -15.02
CA ARG A 85 -7.75 -18.71 -15.95
C ARG A 85 -7.05 -20.06 -16.05
N ALA A 86 -6.62 -20.37 -17.28
CA ALA A 86 -5.82 -21.53 -17.59
C ALA A 86 -4.46 -21.50 -16.84
N PRO A 87 -3.71 -22.62 -16.81
CA PRO A 87 -2.39 -22.63 -16.20
C PRO A 87 -1.47 -21.60 -16.83
N GLU A 88 -0.50 -21.11 -16.06
CA GLU A 88 0.50 -20.12 -16.48
C GLU A 88 -0.05 -18.73 -16.86
N VAL A 89 -1.36 -18.50 -16.68
CA VAL A 89 -2.01 -17.21 -16.91
C VAL A 89 -2.47 -16.61 -15.59
N TRP A 90 -2.03 -15.39 -15.30
CA TRP A 90 -2.46 -14.68 -14.10
C TRP A 90 -3.98 -14.46 -14.06
N SER A 91 -4.63 -14.93 -13.00
CA SER A 91 -5.93 -14.44 -12.58
C SER A 91 -5.75 -13.12 -11.83
N LYS A 92 -6.59 -12.13 -12.10
CA LYS A 92 -6.51 -10.79 -11.50
C LYS A 92 -7.88 -10.31 -11.04
N ALA A 93 -7.98 -9.88 -9.79
CA ALA A 93 -9.15 -9.23 -9.23
C ALA A 93 -8.74 -7.92 -8.55
N SER A 94 -9.54 -6.87 -8.73
CA SER A 94 -9.30 -5.55 -8.15
C SER A 94 -10.63 -4.95 -7.70
N ALA A 95 -10.64 -4.33 -6.52
CA ALA A 95 -11.82 -3.69 -5.95
C ALA A 95 -11.45 -2.34 -5.33
N TRP A 96 -12.24 -1.31 -5.61
CA TRP A 96 -12.06 0.00 -5.00
C TRP A 96 -12.46 -0.02 -3.52
N ASP A 97 -11.65 0.61 -2.68
CA ASP A 97 -11.91 0.83 -1.27
C ASP A 97 -11.71 2.30 -0.91
N SER A 98 -12.77 2.94 -0.42
CA SER A 98 -12.74 4.32 0.07
C SER A 98 -12.37 4.44 1.55
N ASN A 99 -12.38 3.34 2.30
CA ASN A 99 -12.11 3.33 3.73
C ASN A 99 -10.73 2.72 4.03
N PRO A 100 -9.70 3.56 4.29
CA PRO A 100 -8.33 3.08 4.56
C PRO A 100 -8.20 2.22 5.82
N PHE A 101 -9.25 2.12 6.65
CA PHE A 101 -9.27 1.34 7.87
C PHE A 101 -10.13 0.06 7.77
N ARG A 102 -10.77 -0.21 6.63
CA ARG A 102 -11.50 -1.46 6.45
C ARG A 102 -10.50 -2.60 6.28
N GLN A 103 -10.74 -3.71 6.97
CA GLN A 103 -9.97 -4.92 6.73
C GLN A 103 -10.58 -5.69 5.56
N ASP A 104 -10.10 -5.37 4.36
CA ASP A 104 -10.46 -6.12 3.16
C ASP A 104 -9.67 -7.43 3.03
N GLN A 105 -10.32 -8.39 2.38
CA GLN A 105 -9.85 -9.76 2.25
C GLN A 105 -9.47 -10.05 0.79
N ALA A 106 -8.40 -10.80 0.61
CA ALA A 106 -7.97 -11.31 -0.68
C ALA A 106 -8.00 -12.85 -0.66
N TYR A 107 -8.38 -13.46 -1.78
CA TYR A 107 -8.46 -14.90 -1.92
C TYR A 107 -7.93 -15.37 -3.27
N TRP A 108 -7.52 -16.63 -3.32
CA TRP A 108 -7.29 -17.42 -4.53
C TRP A 108 -7.98 -18.78 -4.37
N HIS A 109 -8.31 -19.41 -5.48
CA HIS A 109 -8.88 -20.76 -5.51
C HIS A 109 -8.57 -21.44 -6.84
N TYR A 110 -8.65 -22.77 -6.84
CA TYR A 110 -8.69 -23.52 -8.09
C TYR A 110 -10.09 -23.48 -8.69
N CYS A 111 -10.11 -23.63 -10.01
CA CYS A 111 -11.23 -24.14 -10.74
C CYS A 111 -10.97 -25.65 -10.97
#